data_AF-A0A6I1DXH6-F1
#
_entry.id   AF-A0A6I1DXH6-F1
#
_cell.length_a   1.000
_cell.length_b   1.000
_cell.length_c   1.000
_cell.angle_alpha   90.00
_cell.angle_beta   90.00
_cell.angle_gamma   90.00
#
_symmetry.space_group_name_H-M   'P 1'
#
loop_
_entity.id
_entity.type
_entity.pdbx_description
1 polymer ?
#
loop_
_entity_poly.entity_id
_entity_poly.type
_entity_poly.pdbx_seq_one_letter_code
_entity_poly.pdbx_strand_id
1 'polypeptide(L)'
;ARNDVVVINKGLRDGLKEGNVLDIYGQGEVVRDRQQGDMVQLPRERTGSMVIFRVFDKVSYSLIMESTRPIYMNDIAESPAGSY
;
A
#
# COMPACT_ATOMS: atom_id res chain seq x y z
N ALA A 1 -1.04 -11.05 -4.03
CA ALA A 1 -2.53 -11.00 -4.03
C ALA A 1 -2.99 -10.49 -5.39
N ARG A 2 -3.83 -11.23 -6.13
CA ARG A 2 -4.47 -10.71 -7.36
C ARG A 2 -5.96 -10.96 -7.19
N ASN A 3 -6.77 -9.90 -7.29
CA ASN A 3 -8.23 -9.89 -7.07
C ASN A 3 -8.72 -9.82 -5.60
N ASP A 4 -7.89 -9.32 -4.66
CA ASP A 4 -8.31 -9.14 -3.27
C ASP A 4 -8.90 -7.74 -3.02
N VAL A 5 -9.96 -7.70 -2.21
CA VAL A 5 -10.58 -6.46 -1.72
C VAL A 5 -10.02 -6.14 -0.34
N VAL A 6 -9.52 -4.92 -0.18
CA VAL A 6 -8.96 -4.41 1.08
C VAL A 6 -9.73 -3.18 1.57
N VAL A 7 -9.70 -2.96 2.87
CA VAL A 7 -10.26 -1.78 3.51
C VAL A 7 -9.14 -0.83 3.89
N ILE A 8 -9.27 0.43 3.48
CA ILE A 8 -8.34 1.49 3.85
C ILE A 8 -8.97 2.33 4.96
N ASN A 9 -8.19 2.73 5.95
CA ASN A 9 -8.59 3.57 7.10
C ASN A 9 -8.72 5.07 6.76
N LYS A 10 -8.98 5.37 5.49
CA LYS A 10 -9.11 6.71 4.92
C LYS A 10 -10.36 6.74 4.05
N GLY A 11 -11.06 7.86 4.03
CA GLY A 11 -12.36 7.98 3.35
C GLY A 11 -12.59 9.35 2.73
N LEU A 12 -13.86 9.73 2.58
CA LEU A 12 -14.29 11.00 2.00
C LEU A 12 -13.66 12.20 2.72
N ARG A 13 -13.56 12.14 4.06
CA ARG A 13 -12.94 13.21 4.87
C ARG A 13 -11.45 13.39 4.59
N ASP A 14 -10.81 12.35 4.06
CA ASP A 14 -9.38 12.31 3.74
C ASP A 14 -9.15 12.61 2.25
N GLY A 15 -10.20 12.97 1.50
CA GLY A 15 -10.14 13.37 0.09
C GLY A 15 -10.21 12.23 -0.91
N LEU A 16 -10.41 10.98 -0.45
CA LEU A 16 -10.51 9.83 -1.33
C LEU A 16 -11.81 9.83 -2.14
N LYS A 17 -11.70 9.39 -3.39
CA LYS A 17 -12.82 9.27 -4.35
C LYS A 17 -12.74 7.92 -5.05
N GLU A 18 -13.88 7.44 -5.52
CA GLU A 18 -13.92 6.30 -6.43
C GLU A 18 -13.10 6.61 -7.69
N GLY A 19 -12.35 5.61 -8.17
CA GLY A 19 -11.39 5.75 -9.25
C GLY A 19 -10.01 6.26 -8.84
N ASN A 20 -9.79 6.69 -7.58
CA ASN A 20 -8.43 6.96 -7.11
C ASN A 20 -7.59 5.69 -7.16
N VAL A 21 -6.40 5.80 -7.76
CA VAL A 21 -5.38 4.75 -7.78
C VAL A 21 -4.37 5.08 -6.70
N LEU A 22 -3.94 4.08 -5.93
CA LEU A 22 -2.91 4.20 -4.90
C LEU A 22 -1.80 3.18 -5.15
N ASP A 23 -0.57 3.57 -4.86
CA ASP A 23 0.58 2.68 -4.84
C ASP A 23 0.71 2.03 -3.46
N ILE A 24 1.09 0.76 -3.45
CA ILE A 24 1.30 -0.04 -2.24
C ILE A 24 2.79 -0.14 -1.98
N TYR A 25 3.21 0.15 -0.76
CA TYR A 25 4.60 0.07 -0.33
C TYR A 25 4.74 -0.91 0.82
N GLY A 26 5.54 -1.95 0.61
CA GLY A 26 5.93 -2.88 1.67
C GLY A 26 6.92 -2.21 2.63
N GLN A 27 6.86 -2.56 3.91
CA GLN A 27 7.73 -1.96 4.93
C GLN A 27 9.24 -2.28 4.76
N GLY A 28 9.57 -3.25 3.89
CA GLY A 28 10.89 -3.86 3.78
C GLY A 28 11.08 -4.94 4.85
N GLU A 29 11.96 -5.90 4.62
CA GLU A 29 12.27 -6.93 5.62
C GLU A 29 13.36 -6.43 6.59
N VAL A 30 13.28 -6.86 7.86
CA VAL A 30 14.41 -6.70 8.79
C VAL A 30 15.35 -7.87 8.56
N VAL A 31 16.53 -7.57 8.02
CA VAL A 31 17.55 -8.58 7.71
C VAL A 31 18.79 -8.35 8.55
N ARG A 32 19.53 -9.42 8.83
CA ARG A 32 20.83 -9.30 9.49
C ARG A 32 21.88 -8.83 8.49
N ASP A 33 22.52 -7.70 8.79
CA ASP A 33 23.65 -7.22 8.03
C ASP A 33 24.81 -8.22 8.15
N ARG A 34 25.29 -8.74 7.01
CA ARG A 34 26.38 -9.72 6.96
C ARG A 34 27.75 -9.12 7.24
N GLN A 35 27.90 -7.80 7.10
CA GLN A 35 29.14 -7.06 7.33
C GLN A 35 29.22 -6.57 8.78
N GLN A 36 28.14 -5.95 9.28
CA GLN A 36 28.12 -5.32 10.60
C GLN A 36 27.52 -6.22 11.69
N GLY A 37 26.74 -7.24 11.31
CA GLY A 37 26.14 -8.20 12.25
C GLY A 37 24.82 -7.75 12.89
N ASP A 38 24.47 -6.47 12.74
CA ASP A 38 23.26 -5.83 13.28
C ASP A 38 22.02 -6.11 12.42
N MET A 39 20.83 -5.90 13.01
CA MET A 39 19.56 -5.97 12.29
C MET A 39 19.29 -4.66 11.57
N VAL A 40 19.12 -4.71 10.24
CA VAL A 40 18.84 -3.54 9.40
C VAL A 40 17.48 -3.67 8.73
N GLN A 41 16.72 -2.58 8.72
CA GLN A 41 15.44 -2.48 8.01
C GLN A 41 15.73 -2.12 6.55
N LEU A 42 15.35 -3.00 5.63
CA LEU A 42 15.44 -2.69 4.20
C LEU A 42 14.50 -1.52 3.85
N PRO A 43 14.84 -0.70 2.84
CA PRO A 43 14.00 0.40 2.41
C PRO A 43 12.64 -0.11 1.93
N ARG A 44 11.64 0.78 2.03
CA ARG A 44 10.30 0.52 1.51
C ARG A 44 10.35 0.48 -0.01
N GLU A 45 9.71 -0.53 -0.59
CA GLU A 45 9.62 -0.70 -2.03
C GLU A 45 8.17 -0.77 -2.48
N ARG A 46 7.89 -0.30 -3.71
CA ARG A 46 6.57 -0.42 -4.33
C ARG A 46 6.27 -1.89 -4.61
N THR A 47 5.28 -2.42 -3.92
CA THR A 47 4.85 -3.83 -4.02
C THR A 47 3.61 -4.02 -4.88
N GLY A 48 2.90 -2.95 -5.26
CA GLY A 48 1.72 -3.06 -6.12
C GLY A 48 0.95 -1.76 -6.31
N SER A 49 -0.26 -1.88 -6.85
CA SER A 49 -1.25 -0.79 -6.88
C SER A 49 -2.67 -1.29 -6.65
N MET A 50 -3.54 -0.37 -6.27
CA MET A 50 -4.95 -0.62 -6.00
C MET A 50 -5.84 0.51 -6.49
N VAL A 51 -7.10 0.21 -6.79
CA VAL A 51 -8.11 1.21 -7.17
C VAL A 51 -9.26 1.24 -6.17
N ILE A 52 -9.61 2.44 -5.72
CA ILE A 52 -10.75 2.66 -4.85
C ILE A 52 -12.04 2.56 -5.66
N PHE A 53 -12.97 1.69 -5.25
CA PHE A 53 -14.26 1.52 -5.93
C PHE A 53 -15.47 1.86 -5.07
N ARG A 54 -15.26 2.11 -3.76
CA ARG A 54 -16.32 2.58 -2.86
C ARG A 54 -15.72 3.38 -1.71
N VAL A 55 -16.30 4.53 -1.39
CA VAL A 55 -15.80 5.42 -0.33
C VAL A 55 -16.90 5.72 0.70
N PHE A 56 -16.52 5.70 1.97
CA PHE A 56 -17.33 6.13 3.11
C PHE A 56 -16.61 7.26 3.85
N ASP A 57 -17.22 7.84 4.89
CA ASP A 57 -16.65 9.00 5.60
C ASP A 57 -15.23 8.78 6.13
N LYS A 58 -14.95 7.59 6.68
CA LYS A 58 -13.69 7.29 7.40
C LYS A 58 -12.91 6.12 6.81
N VAL A 59 -13.49 5.39 5.86
CA VAL A 59 -12.90 4.20 5.26
C VAL A 59 -13.25 4.11 3.77
N SER A 60 -12.48 3.36 3.01
CA SER A 60 -12.76 3.06 1.61
C SER A 60 -12.47 1.60 1.30
N TYR A 61 -13.14 1.07 0.28
CA TYR A 61 -12.86 -0.25 -0.26
C TYR A 61 -12.07 -0.12 -1.55
N SER A 62 -11.04 -0.94 -1.66
CA SER A 62 -10.10 -0.91 -2.77
C SER A 62 -9.84 -2.31 -3.30
N LEU A 63 -9.64 -2.42 -4.61
CA LEU A 63 -9.27 -3.66 -5.28
C LEU A 63 -7.78 -3.61 -5.64
N ILE A 64 -7.02 -4.63 -5.23
CA ILE A 64 -5.61 -4.77 -5.63
C ILE A 64 -5.53 -5.17 -7.10
N MET A 65 -4.91 -4.31 -7.91
CA MET A 65 -4.78 -4.46 -9.36
C MET A 65 -3.55 -5.30 -9.73
N GLU A 66 -2.41 -4.98 -9.13
CA GLU A 66 -1.13 -5.66 -9.34
C GLU A 66 -0.38 -5.79 -8.00
N SER A 67 0.44 -6.82 -7.91
CA SER A 67 1.22 -7.16 -6.72
C SER A 67 2.46 -7.91 -7.19
N THR A 68 3.65 -7.34 -6.96
CA THR A 68 4.94 -7.95 -7.29
C THR A 68 5.47 -8.79 -6.12
N ARG A 69 5.02 -8.51 -4.90
CA ARG A 69 5.31 -9.24 -3.67
C ARG A 69 4.02 -9.43 -2.85
N PRO A 70 3.96 -10.39 -1.92
CA PRO A 70 2.85 -10.50 -0.98
C PRO A 70 2.58 -9.16 -0.29
N ILE A 71 1.31 -8.79 -0.17
CA ILE A 71 0.85 -7.58 0.51
C ILE A 71 0.35 -8.01 1.89
N TYR A 72 0.79 -7.30 2.92
CA TYR A 72 0.46 -7.61 4.30
C TYR A 72 -0.43 -6.53 4.91
N MET A 73 -1.12 -6.88 5.99
CA MET A 73 -1.79 -5.88 6.83
C MET A 73 -0.75 -4.87 7.33
N ASN A 74 -1.13 -3.58 7.30
CA ASN A 74 -0.27 -2.43 7.63
C ASN A 74 0.82 -2.08 6.60
N ASP A 75 0.80 -2.70 5.41
CA ASP A 75 1.43 -2.09 4.25
C ASP A 75 0.76 -0.74 3.96
N ILE A 76 1.54 0.19 3.45
CA ILE A 76 1.12 1.58 3.37
C ILE A 76 0.68 1.88 1.93
N ALA A 77 -0.48 2.52 1.81
CA ALA A 77 -1.02 3.01 0.56
C ALA A 77 -0.77 4.51 0.42
N GLU A 78 -0.18 4.93 -0.69
CA GLU A 78 0.17 6.33 -0.96
C GLU A 78 -0.30 6.74 -2.36
N SER A 79 -0.50 8.04 -2.58
CA SER A 79 -0.82 8.55 -3.92
C SER A 79 0.32 8.22 -4.89
N PRO A 80 0.02 7.84 -6.15
CA PRO A 80 1.05 7.47 -7.11
C PRO A 80 2.00 8.63 -7.36
N ALA A 81 3.29 8.33 -7.41
CA ALA A 81 4.32 9.31 -7.71
C ALA A 81 4.07 9.91 -9.10
N GLY A 82 3.65 11.18 -9.16
CA GLY A 82 3.34 11.88 -10.41
C GLY A 82 1.91 12.40 -10.55
N SER A 83 1.07 12.28 -9.52
CA SER A 83 -0.25 12.92 -9.47
C SER A 83 -0.13 14.39 -9.03
N TYR A 84 0.33 15.25 -9.95
CA TYR A 84 0.31 16.72 -9.83
C TYR A 84 -0.49 17.35 -10.97
#